data_AF-A0AAW5EW36-F1
#
_entry.id   AF-A0AAW5EW36-F1
#
_cell.length_a   1.000
_cell.length_b   1.000
_cell.length_c   1.000
_cell.angle_alpha   90.00
_cell.angle_beta   90.00
_cell.angle_gamma   90.00
#
_symmetry.space_group_name_H-M   'P 1'
#
loop_
_entity.id
_entity.type
_entity.pdbx_description
1 polymer ?
#
loop_
_entity_poly.entity_id
_entity_poly.type
_entity_poly.pdbx_seq_one_letter_code
_entity_poly.pdbx_strand_id
1 'polypeptide(L)'
;MTLFCAAMTGSDMAAQKADAAPPAVQPGETSQWRPMLHYAPRQYWMNDPNGPVFYKGVYHLFYQYNPMAAEWGNMSWGHATSTDLLHWQEHKVAMISNAERDVFSGSVVVDRDNTSGLGTVENPAMVALYTSVFKAGTGHEPGVQAQ
;
A
#
# COMPACT_ATOMS: atom_id res chain seq x y z
N MET A 1 -0.34 -14.64 -19.67
CA MET A 1 -0.99 -13.59 -18.86
C MET A 1 -1.08 -14.15 -17.46
N THR A 2 -0.13 -13.80 -16.58
CA THR A 2 -0.06 -14.32 -15.23
C THR A 2 -0.64 -13.25 -14.32
N LEU A 3 -1.88 -13.46 -13.86
CA LEU A 3 -2.56 -12.57 -12.93
C LEU A 3 -1.88 -12.67 -11.57
N PHE A 4 -1.33 -11.56 -11.05
CA PHE A 4 -0.74 -11.53 -9.71
C PHE A 4 -1.77 -11.03 -8.70
N CYS A 5 -2.47 -11.96 -8.04
CA CYS A 5 -3.37 -11.66 -6.92
C CYS A 5 -2.60 -11.75 -5.60
N ALA A 6 -2.60 -10.68 -4.82
CA ALA A 6 -2.27 -10.72 -3.40
C ALA A 6 -3.57 -10.65 -2.60
N ALA A 7 -3.77 -11.61 -1.69
CA ALA A 7 -4.85 -11.55 -0.71
C ALA A 7 -4.27 -11.39 0.68
N MET A 8 -4.85 -10.46 1.42
CA MET A 8 -4.59 -10.31 2.85
C MET A 8 -5.77 -10.94 3.59
N THR A 9 -5.52 -12.04 4.31
CA THR A 9 -6.55 -12.66 5.16
C THR A 9 -6.65 -11.91 6.48
N GLY A 10 -7.85 -11.81 7.06
CA GLY A 10 -8.06 -11.10 8.33
C GLY A 10 -7.31 -11.67 9.54
N SER A 11 -6.65 -12.83 9.41
CA SER A 11 -5.87 -13.46 10.49
C SER A 11 -4.39 -13.02 10.53
N ASP A 12 -3.89 -12.34 9.51
CA ASP A 12 -2.55 -11.72 9.53
C ASP A 12 -2.54 -10.35 10.23
N MET A 13 -3.69 -9.92 10.78
CA MET A 13 -3.82 -8.72 11.62
C MET A 13 -3.42 -8.95 13.09
N ALA A 14 -2.68 -10.01 13.40
CA ALA A 14 -2.06 -10.15 14.71
C ALA A 14 -0.85 -9.20 14.82
N ALA A 15 -0.93 -8.25 15.76
CA ALA A 15 0.11 -7.28 16.06
C ALA A 15 1.48 -7.96 16.28
N GLN A 16 2.32 -7.92 15.25
CA GLN A 16 3.68 -8.43 15.31
C GLN A 16 4.58 -7.33 15.89
N LYS A 17 5.36 -7.72 16.90
CA LYS A 17 6.22 -6.91 17.79
C LYS A 17 6.77 -5.64 17.13
N ALA A 18 6.56 -4.51 17.80
CA ALA A 18 7.01 -3.21 17.35
C ALA A 18 8.54 -3.15 17.26
N ASP A 19 9.07 -3.05 16.04
CA ASP A 19 10.37 -2.43 15.83
C ASP A 19 10.26 -0.93 16.08
N ALA A 20 11.39 -0.35 16.51
CA ALA A 20 11.50 0.95 17.17
C ALA A 20 10.53 2.01 16.63
N ALA A 21 9.80 2.63 17.57
CA ALA A 21 8.90 3.73 17.27
C ALA A 21 9.66 4.81 16.50
N PRO A 22 9.13 5.32 15.37
CA PRO A 22 9.71 6.49 14.71
C PRO A 22 9.74 7.65 15.72
N PRO A 23 10.74 8.55 15.61
CA PRO A 23 10.91 9.65 16.55
C PRO A 23 9.62 10.44 16.71
N ALA A 24 9.31 10.81 17.96
CA ALA A 24 8.14 11.59 18.29
C ALA A 24 8.20 12.94 17.56
N VAL A 25 7.20 13.22 16.73
CA VAL A 25 7.03 14.53 16.10
C VAL A 25 6.74 15.54 17.21
N GLN A 26 7.64 16.50 17.40
CA GLN A 26 7.50 17.56 18.39
C GLN A 26 6.33 18.48 17.99
N PRO A 27 5.44 18.87 18.91
CA PRO A 27 4.38 19.83 18.60
C PRO A 27 4.99 21.21 18.31
N GLY A 28 5.00 21.61 17.04
CA GLY A 28 5.51 22.92 16.61
C GLY A 28 6.29 22.92 15.30
N GLU A 29 6.68 21.76 14.77
CA GLU A 29 7.32 21.69 13.45
C GLU A 29 6.28 21.61 12.34
N THR A 30 5.73 22.75 11.93
CA THR A 30 5.32 22.87 10.53
C THR A 30 6.61 23.08 9.73
N SER A 31 7.24 21.99 9.29
CA SER A 31 8.01 22.03 8.04
C SER A 31 7.11 22.77 7.06
N GLN A 32 7.49 23.98 6.64
CA GLN A 32 6.65 24.96 5.94
C GLN A 32 5.80 24.41 4.77
N TRP A 33 6.11 23.20 4.27
CA TRP A 33 5.45 22.54 3.16
C TRP A 33 4.64 21.28 3.54
N ARG A 34 4.63 20.85 4.81
CA ARG A 34 3.87 19.66 5.21
C ARG A 34 2.38 20.02 5.33
N PRO A 35 1.49 19.43 4.53
CA PRO A 35 0.08 19.77 4.57
C PRO A 35 -0.55 19.35 5.91
N MET A 36 -1.43 20.21 6.44
CA MET A 36 -2.18 19.91 7.67
C MET A 36 -3.45 19.10 7.41
N LEU A 37 -4.03 19.23 6.21
CA LEU A 37 -5.33 18.65 5.85
C LEU A 37 -5.26 17.59 4.74
N HIS A 38 -4.14 17.49 4.03
CA HIS A 38 -3.96 16.48 2.98
C HIS A 38 -3.05 15.38 3.50
N TYR A 39 -3.35 14.14 3.12
CA TYR A 39 -2.48 13.02 3.45
C TYR A 39 -1.11 13.19 2.78
N ALA A 40 -0.05 13.00 3.56
CA ALA A 40 1.32 12.85 3.11
C ALA A 40 1.99 11.81 4.02
N PRO A 41 2.75 10.85 3.47
CA PRO A 41 3.44 9.87 4.29
C PRO A 41 4.39 10.57 5.26
N ARG A 42 4.73 9.89 6.35
CA ARG A 42 5.66 10.42 7.35
C ARG A 42 7.02 10.78 6.74
N GLN A 43 7.48 10.00 5.77
CA GLN A 43 8.78 10.15 5.11
C GLN A 43 8.66 9.81 3.63
N TYR A 44 9.67 10.21 2.85
CA TYR A 44 9.94 9.72 1.48
C TYR A 44 8.91 10.05 0.40
N TRP A 45 9.12 9.46 -0.80
CA TRP A 45 8.39 9.77 -2.01
C TRP A 45 7.05 9.03 -2.10
N MET A 46 5.99 9.76 -2.45
CA MET A 46 4.67 9.23 -2.79
C MET A 46 4.18 9.83 -4.12
N ASN A 47 3.48 9.02 -4.93
CA ASN A 47 2.69 9.52 -6.06
C ASN A 47 1.24 9.01 -6.02
N ASP A 48 0.80 8.22 -7.00
CA ASP A 48 -0.60 7.90 -7.25
C ASP A 48 -1.28 7.26 -6.03
N PRO A 49 -2.54 7.62 -5.73
CA PRO A 49 -3.36 6.82 -4.82
C PRO A 49 -3.66 5.46 -5.46
N ASN A 50 -3.66 4.40 -4.65
CA ASN A 50 -3.91 3.03 -5.08
C ASN A 50 -5.01 2.39 -4.24
N GLY A 51 -5.85 1.58 -4.88
CA GLY A 51 -6.94 0.85 -4.27
C GLY A 51 -7.75 1.58 -3.18
N PRO A 52 -8.27 2.82 -3.38
CA PRO A 52 -9.16 3.43 -2.41
C PRO A 52 -10.38 2.52 -2.19
N VAL A 53 -10.56 2.02 -0.98
CA VAL A 53 -11.63 1.07 -0.65
C VAL A 53 -12.20 1.38 0.72
N PHE A 54 -13.53 1.35 0.84
CA PHE A 54 -14.22 1.47 2.11
C PHE A 54 -14.73 0.11 2.55
N TYR A 55 -14.34 -0.32 3.74
CA TYR A 55 -14.73 -1.61 4.29
C TYR A 55 -14.83 -1.54 5.82
N LYS A 56 -15.92 -2.10 6.36
CA LYS A 56 -16.19 -2.17 7.81
C LYS A 56 -16.00 -0.83 8.55
N GLY A 57 -16.46 0.27 7.96
CA GLY A 57 -16.39 1.61 8.58
C GLY A 57 -15.06 2.33 8.37
N VAL A 58 -14.12 1.75 7.62
CA VAL A 58 -12.77 2.29 7.43
C VAL A 58 -12.50 2.54 5.96
N TYR A 59 -12.01 3.74 5.64
CA TYR A 59 -11.40 4.06 4.35
C TYR A 59 -9.95 3.62 4.37
N HIS A 60 -9.57 2.80 3.38
CA HIS A 60 -8.19 2.42 3.12
C HIS A 60 -7.67 3.25 1.95
N LEU A 61 -6.53 3.90 2.16
CA LEU A 61 -5.74 4.56 1.14
C LEU A 61 -4.43 3.80 1.00
N PHE A 62 -4.25 3.11 -0.11
CA PHE A 62 -2.93 2.70 -0.55
C PHE A 62 -2.37 3.78 -1.48
N TYR A 63 -1.07 3.79 -1.70
CA TYR A 63 -0.42 4.78 -2.55
C TYR A 63 0.93 4.28 -3.02
N GLN A 64 1.33 4.68 -4.22
CA GLN A 64 2.68 4.44 -4.71
C GLN A 64 3.69 5.10 -3.78
N TYR A 65 4.68 4.35 -3.34
CA TYR A 65 5.60 4.74 -2.28
C TYR A 65 7.01 4.21 -2.53
N ASN A 66 8.02 5.04 -2.29
CA ASN A 66 9.40 4.60 -2.16
C ASN A 66 9.76 4.51 -0.66
N PRO A 67 9.86 3.31 -0.07
CA PRO A 67 10.18 3.18 1.36
C PRO A 67 11.64 3.48 1.70
N MET A 68 12.48 3.80 0.71
CA MET A 68 13.93 3.92 0.88
C MET A 68 14.48 5.32 0.60
N ALA A 69 13.78 6.18 -0.14
CA ALA A 69 14.32 7.48 -0.56
C ALA A 69 13.24 8.51 -0.91
N ALA A 70 13.62 9.78 -0.94
CA ALA A 70 12.72 10.91 -1.23
C ALA A 70 12.53 11.15 -2.74
N GLU A 71 13.01 10.24 -3.58
CA GLU A 71 12.88 10.23 -5.04
C GLU A 71 12.05 9.04 -5.52
N TRP A 72 11.67 9.06 -6.79
CA TRP A 72 11.02 7.93 -7.43
C TRP A 72 11.99 6.73 -7.55
N GLY A 73 11.56 5.55 -7.07
CA GLY A 73 12.25 4.27 -7.16
C GLY A 73 11.69 3.24 -6.16
N ASN A 74 12.05 1.96 -6.26
CA ASN A 74 11.59 0.89 -5.34
C ASN A 74 10.08 0.90 -5.11
N MET A 75 9.31 1.02 -6.20
CA MET A 75 7.88 1.30 -6.15
C MET A 75 7.13 0.21 -5.41
N SER A 76 6.52 0.61 -4.31
CA SER A 76 5.82 -0.19 -3.32
C SER A 76 4.45 0.45 -3.06
N TRP A 77 3.52 -0.27 -2.42
CA TRP A 77 2.27 0.33 -1.91
C TRP A 77 2.40 0.65 -0.43
N GLY A 78 2.44 1.93 -0.09
CA GLY A 78 2.18 2.40 1.28
C GLY A 78 0.70 2.20 1.66
N HIS A 79 0.38 2.36 2.94
CA HIS A 79 -0.98 2.15 3.44
C HIS A 79 -1.30 3.09 4.59
N ALA A 80 -2.45 3.75 4.50
CA ALA A 80 -3.06 4.50 5.59
C ALA A 80 -4.56 4.21 5.67
N THR A 81 -5.13 4.39 6.86
CA THR A 81 -6.58 4.28 7.07
C THR A 81 -7.16 5.51 7.72
N SER A 82 -8.43 5.79 7.45
CA SER A 82 -9.20 6.84 8.10
C SER A 82 -10.65 6.41 8.29
N THR A 83 -11.33 6.95 9.29
CA THR A 83 -12.78 6.80 9.46
C THR A 83 -13.57 7.98 8.90
N ASP A 84 -12.89 9.08 8.51
CA ASP A 84 -13.52 10.34 8.11
C ASP A 84 -12.87 11.04 6.90
N LEU A 85 -11.87 10.39 6.27
CA LEU A 85 -11.05 10.91 5.15
C LEU A 85 -10.18 12.13 5.50
N LEU A 86 -10.12 12.54 6.76
CA LEU A 86 -9.37 13.70 7.24
C LEU A 86 -8.22 13.28 8.17
N HIS A 87 -8.51 12.41 9.14
CA HIS A 87 -7.55 11.93 10.11
C HIS A 87 -7.03 10.56 9.69
N TRP A 88 -5.75 10.51 9.31
CA TRP A 88 -5.12 9.32 8.75
C TRP A 88 -4.16 8.66 9.73
N GLN A 89 -4.31 7.36 9.90
CA GLN A 89 -3.34 6.49 10.57
C GLN A 89 -2.52 5.77 9.50
N GLU A 90 -1.23 6.09 9.42
CA GLU A 90 -0.27 5.39 8.55
C GLU A 90 0.09 4.01 9.14
N HIS A 91 0.20 3.01 8.27
CA HIS A 91 0.52 1.62 8.58
C HIS A 91 1.84 1.19 7.95
N LYS A 92 2.23 -0.07 8.18
CA LYS A 92 3.36 -0.69 7.48
C LYS A 92 3.07 -0.74 5.97
N VAL A 93 4.12 -0.69 5.16
CA VAL A 93 4.04 -0.85 3.69
C VAL A 93 3.31 -2.16 3.38
N ALA A 94 2.27 -2.09 2.56
CA ALA A 94 1.37 -3.21 2.29
C ALA A 94 1.94 -4.18 1.25
N MET A 95 2.58 -3.65 0.20
CA MET A 95 3.26 -4.45 -0.83
C MET A 95 4.60 -3.81 -1.14
N ILE A 96 5.69 -4.55 -0.92
CA ILE A 96 7.06 -4.04 -1.02
C ILE A 96 7.67 -4.49 -2.35
N SER A 97 8.30 -3.55 -3.08
CA SER A 97 9.11 -3.89 -4.25
C SER A 97 10.21 -4.87 -3.87
N ASN A 98 10.56 -5.80 -4.75
CA ASN A 98 11.64 -6.75 -4.50
C ASN A 98 12.74 -6.63 -5.55
N ALA A 99 13.72 -7.52 -5.48
CA ALA A 99 14.85 -7.54 -6.42
C ALA A 99 14.41 -7.75 -7.87
N GLU A 100 13.27 -8.42 -8.09
CA GLU A 100 12.79 -8.76 -9.42
C GLU A 100 11.81 -7.73 -9.97
N ARG A 101 10.94 -7.16 -9.11
CA ARG A 101 9.80 -6.38 -9.59
C ARG A 101 9.44 -5.22 -8.69
N ASP A 102 8.98 -4.17 -9.34
CA ASP A 102 8.26 -3.07 -8.71
C ASP A 102 6.75 -3.32 -8.72
N VAL A 103 6.07 -2.75 -7.74
CA VAL A 103 4.61 -2.80 -7.55
C VAL A 103 4.07 -1.43 -7.95
N PHE A 104 3.52 -1.34 -9.17
CA PHE A 104 2.93 -0.12 -9.69
C PHE A 104 1.45 -0.02 -9.32
N SER A 105 0.84 1.11 -9.71
CA SER A 105 -0.53 1.47 -9.37
C SER A 105 -1.54 0.38 -9.72
N GLY A 106 -2.68 0.44 -9.02
CA GLY A 106 -3.75 -0.54 -9.17
C GLY A 106 -4.95 -0.24 -8.30
N SER A 107 -5.84 -1.23 -8.18
CA SER A 107 -7.11 -1.14 -7.48
C SER A 107 -7.26 -2.26 -6.45
N VAL A 108 -8.19 -2.07 -5.51
CA VAL A 108 -8.55 -3.07 -4.49
C VAL A 108 -10.06 -3.23 -4.51
N VAL A 109 -10.52 -4.48 -4.44
CA VAL A 109 -11.94 -4.82 -4.27
C VAL A 109 -12.11 -5.69 -3.02
N VAL A 110 -13.29 -5.61 -2.40
CA VAL A 110 -13.70 -6.57 -1.37
C VAL A 110 -14.44 -7.71 -2.06
N ASP A 111 -13.84 -8.89 -2.09
CA ASP A 111 -14.42 -10.08 -2.72
C ASP A 111 -15.45 -10.73 -1.79
N ARG A 112 -16.64 -10.13 -1.72
CA ARG A 112 -17.70 -10.50 -0.77
C ARG A 112 -18.22 -11.93 -0.96
N ASP A 113 -18.25 -12.38 -2.20
CA ASP A 113 -18.79 -13.70 -2.55
C ASP A 113 -17.69 -14.77 -2.59
N ASN A 114 -16.48 -14.41 -2.15
CA ASN A 114 -15.29 -15.26 -2.16
C ASN A 114 -15.04 -15.91 -3.54
N THR A 115 -15.26 -15.16 -4.62
CA THR A 115 -15.10 -15.63 -5.99
C THR A 115 -13.65 -15.98 -6.32
N SER A 116 -12.69 -15.34 -5.64
CA SER A 116 -11.27 -15.66 -5.78
C SER A 116 -10.83 -16.87 -4.95
N GLY A 117 -11.65 -17.29 -3.96
CA GLY A 117 -11.31 -18.35 -3.01
C GLY A 117 -10.23 -17.97 -1.99
N LEU A 118 -9.92 -16.67 -1.83
CA LEU A 118 -8.83 -16.19 -0.98
C LEU A 118 -9.28 -15.78 0.44
N GLY A 119 -10.58 -15.87 0.73
CA GLY A 119 -11.15 -15.61 2.05
C GLY A 119 -12.33 -16.54 2.32
N THR A 120 -13.34 -16.03 3.02
CA THR A 120 -14.65 -16.67 3.17
C THR A 120 -15.77 -15.64 3.03
N VAL A 121 -17.03 -16.07 2.94
CA VAL A 121 -18.17 -15.14 2.91
C VAL A 121 -18.26 -14.32 4.22
N GLU A 122 -17.93 -14.94 5.36
CA GLU A 122 -17.92 -14.30 6.68
C GLU A 122 -16.74 -13.35 6.86
N ASN A 123 -15.62 -13.64 6.20
CA ASN A 123 -14.40 -12.83 6.23
C ASN A 123 -13.85 -12.67 4.81
N PRO A 124 -14.46 -11.80 3.98
CA PRO A 124 -14.07 -11.66 2.59
C PRO A 124 -12.70 -11.01 2.47
N ALA A 125 -11.94 -11.47 1.49
CA ALA A 125 -10.62 -10.93 1.20
C ALA A 125 -10.72 -9.55 0.57
N MET A 126 -9.77 -8.67 0.90
CA MET A 126 -9.43 -7.57 0.01
C MET A 126 -8.47 -8.10 -1.04
N VAL A 127 -8.83 -7.96 -2.31
CA VAL A 127 -8.04 -8.43 -3.45
C VAL A 127 -7.47 -7.22 -4.17
N ALA A 128 -6.15 -7.12 -4.19
CA ALA A 128 -5.44 -6.10 -4.95
C ALA A 128 -5.14 -6.62 -6.36
N LEU A 129 -5.44 -5.79 -7.36
CA LEU A 129 -4.98 -5.95 -8.73
C LEU A 129 -4.05 -4.78 -9.04
N TYR A 130 -2.84 -5.08 -9.47
CA TYR A 130 -1.80 -4.08 -9.65
C TYR A 130 -0.93 -4.41 -10.85
N THR A 131 -0.24 -3.39 -11.36
CA THR A 131 0.73 -3.60 -12.43
C THR A 131 2.07 -4.01 -11.82
N SER A 132 2.55 -5.20 -12.14
CA SER A 132 3.91 -5.64 -11.83
C SER A 132 4.87 -5.16 -12.92
N VAL A 133 5.97 -4.53 -12.53
CA VAL A 133 6.98 -4.03 -13.48
C VAL A 133 8.30 -4.76 -13.26
N PHE A 134 8.80 -5.42 -14.29
CA PHE A 134 10.03 -6.21 -14.22
C PHE A 134 11.29 -5.33 -14.19
N LYS A 135 12.22 -5.68 -13.31
CA LYS A 135 13.53 -5.05 -13.19
C LYS A 135 14.54 -5.71 -14.13
N ALA A 136 15.69 -5.07 -14.31
CA ALA A 136 16.76 -5.65 -15.10
C ALA A 136 17.26 -6.98 -14.49
N GLY A 137 17.59 -7.94 -15.35
CA GLY A 137 18.17 -9.22 -14.93
C GLY A 137 17.14 -10.31 -14.57
N THR A 138 15.84 -10.09 -14.77
CA THR A 138 14.78 -11.04 -14.39
C THR A 138 14.26 -11.93 -15.53
N GLY A 139 15.02 -12.04 -16.63
CA GLY A 139 14.58 -12.78 -17.82
C GLY A 139 13.49 -12.08 -18.66
N HIS A 140 13.15 -10.83 -18.31
CA HIS A 140 12.29 -9.94 -19.07
C HIS A 140 13.03 -8.64 -19.35
N GLU A 141 12.69 -7.95 -20.45
CA GLU A 141 13.20 -6.61 -20.69
C GLU A 141 12.80 -5.67 -19.53
N PRO A 142 13.71 -4.83 -19.02
CA PRO A 142 13.39 -3.91 -17.92
C PRO A 142 12.21 -3.00 -18.29
N GLY A 143 11.27 -2.83 -17.37
CA GLY A 143 10.09 -2.00 -17.58
C GLY A 143 8.91 -2.70 -18.26
N VAL A 144 9.05 -3.97 -18.64
CA VAL A 144 7.90 -4.80 -19.05
C VAL A 144 6.87 -4.83 -17.93
N GLN A 145 5.61 -4.65 -18.29
CA GLN A 145 4.49 -4.58 -17.36
C GLN A 145 3.60 -5.82 -17.50
N ALA A 146 3.11 -6.35 -16.38
CA ALA A 146 2.15 -7.43 -16.31
C ALA A 146 1.08 -7.13 -15.27
N GLN A 147 -0.14 -7.62 -15.51
CA GLN A 147 -1.25 -7.61 -14.56
C GLN A 147 -1.68 -9.04 -14.28
#